data_AF-A0A1G7WXP8-F1
#
_entry.id   AF-A0A1G7WXP8-F1
#
_cell.length_a   1.000
_cell.length_b   1.000
_cell.length_c   1.000
_cell.angle_alpha   90.00
_cell.angle_beta   90.00
_cell.angle_gamma   90.00
#
_symmetry.space_group_name_H-M   'P 1'
#
loop_
_entity.id
_entity.type
_entity.pdbx_description
1 polymer ?
#
loop_
_entity_poly.entity_id
_entity_poly.type
_entity_poly.pdbx_seq_one_letter_code
_entity_poly.pdbx_strand_id
1 'polypeptide(L)'
;MEKIRFDVVGLYHWDVRDHWKEYAAEAVGKTLTLQPQPENVKDPYAVRVREGVVHVGYVAVTDLDVVYQALKGSGKERLRGVVVETNTEPPVLTVECEVEHVDWDYEPFDDSVYAGWHYDGLSLMPRKMEQLQDLVDDIIDGLESDKSSDLSSCIETLLDTHLYDMSREMTRARYRVERLLSDSETSFLREQAVQLRLQKGMLMCHEYRDRVARYLFIELPRTLRKQGLENSHYTYDNRLDELKSQLLSFPYQLYDKFLCDPVDFLREVYYHHVPRKYLFQLLSGIILMILKGQVQIQRWGREGDTEPLDLIAFSETPQIRASNREQALKDGIMALLNKVDARGNHIISQKNQWAAMMSVLVNEYSVTDCDMKAFCRKMDEWGFGADSGLEVYCDYDSIAKCSEYALNHFREWRGEGAKHKRMVSAAVELRGVLRPVVGFH
;
A
#
# COMPACT_ATOMS: atom_id res chain seq x y z
N MET A 1 4.24 14.08 -31.01
CA MET A 1 3.17 13.31 -30.34
C MET A 1 3.77 12.79 -29.04
N GLU A 2 3.09 13.04 -27.93
CA GLU A 2 3.45 12.54 -26.62
C GLU A 2 2.84 11.16 -26.40
N LYS A 3 3.56 10.29 -25.71
CA LYS A 3 3.08 8.97 -25.29
C LYS A 3 2.72 9.02 -23.83
N ILE A 4 1.49 8.63 -23.50
CA ILE A 4 1.05 8.43 -22.12
C ILE A 4 0.75 6.95 -21.91
N ARG A 5 1.07 6.45 -20.71
CA ARG A 5 0.77 5.08 -20.29
C ARG A 5 -0.04 5.13 -19.01
N PHE A 6 -1.09 4.34 -18.95
CA PHE A 6 -1.93 4.25 -17.75
C PHE A 6 -2.43 2.83 -17.59
N ASP A 7 -2.77 2.50 -16.36
CA ASP A 7 -3.28 1.19 -16.01
C ASP A 7 -4.81 1.19 -16.00
N VAL A 8 -5.39 0.08 -16.48
CA VAL A 8 -6.82 -0.22 -16.44
C VAL A 8 -7.05 -1.28 -15.40
N VAL A 9 -7.91 -0.98 -14.43
CA VAL A 9 -8.20 -1.82 -13.27
C VAL A 9 -9.67 -2.22 -13.21
N GLY A 10 -9.98 -3.19 -12.36
CA GLY A 10 -11.35 -3.59 -12.06
C GLY A 10 -11.95 -4.59 -13.05
N LEU A 11 -11.12 -5.36 -13.75
CA LEU A 11 -11.56 -6.38 -14.72
C LEU A 11 -12.53 -7.41 -14.10
N TYR A 12 -12.44 -7.64 -12.79
CA TYR A 12 -13.26 -8.59 -12.04
C TYR A 12 -14.68 -8.10 -11.71
N HIS A 13 -15.06 -6.88 -12.12
CA HIS A 13 -16.35 -6.29 -11.74
C HIS A 13 -17.37 -6.13 -12.87
N TRP A 14 -16.91 -6.07 -14.11
CA TRP A 14 -17.72 -5.55 -15.24
C TRP A 14 -18.03 -6.62 -16.28
N ASP A 15 -18.18 -6.24 -17.54
CA ASP A 15 -18.67 -7.15 -18.60
C ASP A 15 -17.69 -8.30 -18.87
N VAL A 16 -16.41 -8.11 -18.53
CA VAL A 16 -15.35 -9.12 -18.66
C VAL A 16 -15.13 -9.97 -17.41
N ARG A 17 -15.90 -9.75 -16.32
CA ARG A 17 -15.65 -10.37 -15.01
C ARG A 17 -15.62 -11.90 -15.02
N ASP A 18 -16.43 -12.53 -15.86
CA ASP A 18 -16.60 -13.99 -15.86
C ASP A 18 -15.51 -14.69 -16.71
N HIS A 19 -14.76 -13.92 -17.50
CA HIS A 19 -13.69 -14.41 -18.40
C HIS A 19 -12.50 -13.45 -18.43
N TRP A 20 -12.20 -12.81 -17.29
CA TRP A 20 -11.21 -11.72 -17.25
C TRP A 20 -9.79 -12.23 -17.53
N LYS A 21 -9.50 -13.50 -17.20
CA LYS A 21 -8.20 -14.13 -17.43
C LYS A 21 -7.95 -14.34 -18.92
N GLU A 22 -8.97 -14.87 -19.60
CA GLU A 22 -8.97 -15.04 -21.05
C GLU A 22 -8.88 -13.69 -21.74
N TYR A 23 -9.68 -12.71 -21.27
CA TYR A 23 -9.63 -11.36 -21.79
C TYR A 23 -8.23 -10.74 -21.67
N ALA A 24 -7.60 -10.83 -20.49
CA ALA A 24 -6.26 -10.30 -20.26
C ALA A 24 -5.20 -11.00 -21.13
N ALA A 25 -5.27 -12.32 -21.28
CA ALA A 25 -4.34 -13.08 -22.12
C ALA A 25 -4.39 -12.67 -23.60
N GLU A 26 -5.56 -12.22 -24.08
CA GLU A 26 -5.78 -11.76 -25.46
C GLU A 26 -5.79 -10.23 -25.60
N ALA A 27 -5.54 -9.49 -24.52
CA ALA A 27 -5.77 -8.05 -24.51
C ALA A 27 -4.70 -7.26 -25.29
N VAL A 28 -3.45 -7.75 -25.33
CA VAL A 28 -2.35 -7.04 -25.98
C VAL A 28 -2.68 -6.77 -27.46
N GLY A 29 -2.54 -5.51 -27.88
CA GLY A 29 -2.89 -5.05 -29.23
C GLY A 29 -4.35 -4.61 -29.40
N LYS A 30 -5.25 -4.89 -28.43
CA LYS A 30 -6.62 -4.37 -28.48
C LYS A 30 -6.65 -2.86 -28.32
N THR A 31 -7.56 -2.21 -29.04
CA THR A 31 -7.81 -0.77 -28.92
C THR A 31 -8.92 -0.51 -27.91
N LEU A 32 -8.61 0.26 -26.87
CA LEU A 32 -9.56 0.66 -25.84
C LEU A 32 -9.93 2.14 -25.97
N THR A 33 -11.17 2.47 -25.65
CA THR A 33 -11.66 3.85 -25.56
C THR A 33 -11.81 4.25 -24.11
N LEU A 34 -11.28 5.43 -23.79
CA LEU A 34 -11.34 6.07 -22.48
C LEU A 34 -12.39 7.17 -22.52
N GLN A 35 -13.27 7.19 -21.53
CA GLN A 35 -14.35 8.16 -21.46
C GLN A 35 -14.62 8.60 -20.01
N PRO A 36 -14.46 9.89 -19.67
CA PRO A 36 -14.89 10.43 -18.40
C PRO A 36 -16.35 10.09 -18.09
N GLN A 37 -16.64 9.82 -16.82
CA GLN A 37 -17.95 9.40 -16.35
C GLN A 37 -18.40 10.24 -15.13
N PRO A 38 -18.72 11.53 -15.32
CA PRO A 38 -19.07 12.44 -14.22
C PRO A 38 -20.32 12.02 -13.44
N GLU A 39 -21.18 11.18 -14.03
CA GLU A 39 -22.36 10.62 -13.37
C GLU A 39 -22.07 9.44 -12.43
N ASN A 40 -20.80 9.01 -12.30
CA ASN A 40 -20.43 7.93 -11.40
C ASN A 40 -20.58 8.37 -9.94
N VAL A 41 -21.48 7.68 -9.23
CA VAL A 41 -21.87 8.01 -7.86
C VAL A 41 -20.74 7.76 -6.84
N LYS A 42 -19.78 6.89 -7.14
CA LYS A 42 -18.66 6.57 -6.25
C LYS A 42 -17.49 7.53 -6.43
N ASP A 43 -17.21 7.88 -7.67
CA ASP A 43 -16.08 8.72 -8.05
C ASP A 43 -16.47 9.55 -9.29
N PRO A 44 -16.74 10.87 -9.13
CA PRO A 44 -17.12 11.73 -10.25
C PRO A 44 -15.97 11.96 -11.24
N TYR A 45 -14.74 11.58 -10.91
CA TYR A 45 -13.58 11.66 -11.80
C TYR A 45 -13.31 10.34 -12.53
N ALA A 46 -14.10 9.30 -12.30
CA ALA A 46 -13.87 7.99 -12.90
C ALA A 46 -13.82 8.07 -14.43
N VAL A 47 -12.79 7.47 -15.03
CA VAL A 47 -12.67 7.33 -16.48
C VAL A 47 -12.94 5.88 -16.86
N ARG A 48 -14.10 5.65 -17.50
CA ARG A 48 -14.53 4.34 -17.96
C ARG A 48 -13.73 3.90 -19.18
N VAL A 49 -13.35 2.63 -19.21
CA VAL A 49 -12.58 2.01 -20.28
C VAL A 49 -13.40 0.92 -20.97
N ARG A 50 -13.47 0.98 -22.30
CA ARG A 50 -14.30 0.07 -23.11
C ARG A 50 -13.62 -0.44 -24.38
N GLU A 51 -13.88 -1.69 -24.72
CA GLU A 51 -13.62 -2.27 -26.05
C GLU A 51 -14.93 -2.24 -26.85
N GLY A 52 -15.06 -1.31 -27.79
CA GLY A 52 -16.35 -1.10 -28.47
C GLY A 52 -17.45 -0.73 -27.47
N VAL A 53 -18.42 -1.62 -27.27
CA VAL A 53 -19.51 -1.47 -26.28
C VAL A 53 -19.23 -2.17 -24.95
N VAL A 54 -18.21 -3.04 -24.89
CA VAL A 54 -17.89 -3.86 -23.72
C VAL A 54 -17.19 -3.01 -22.67
N HIS A 55 -17.76 -2.96 -21.46
CA HIS A 55 -17.15 -2.29 -20.31
C HIS A 55 -16.07 -3.18 -19.70
N VAL A 56 -14.82 -2.78 -19.88
CA VAL A 56 -13.64 -3.54 -19.43
C VAL A 56 -13.27 -3.19 -17.99
N GLY A 57 -13.29 -1.90 -17.66
CA GLY A 57 -12.88 -1.41 -16.35
C GLY A 57 -12.78 0.11 -16.29
N TYR A 58 -11.95 0.59 -15.37
CA TYR A 58 -11.68 2.01 -15.17
C TYR A 58 -10.18 2.27 -15.22
N VAL A 59 -9.81 3.50 -15.57
CA VAL A 59 -8.43 3.99 -15.38
C VAL A 59 -8.09 3.92 -13.90
N ALA A 60 -6.88 3.46 -13.57
CA ALA A 60 -6.37 3.45 -12.22
C ALA A 60 -6.34 4.87 -11.65
N VAL A 61 -6.71 5.02 -10.38
CA VAL A 61 -6.76 6.34 -9.71
C VAL A 61 -5.41 7.05 -9.72
N THR A 62 -4.31 6.27 -9.69
CA THR A 62 -2.94 6.76 -9.81
C THR A 62 -2.63 7.42 -11.15
N ASP A 63 -3.42 7.17 -12.19
CA ASP A 63 -3.21 7.65 -13.56
C ASP A 63 -4.33 8.58 -14.06
N LEU A 64 -5.34 8.89 -13.23
CA LEU A 64 -6.44 9.78 -13.63
C LEU A 64 -5.95 11.17 -14.04
N ASP A 65 -4.99 11.72 -13.29
CA ASP A 65 -4.46 13.07 -13.50
C ASP A 65 -3.89 13.24 -14.92
N VAL A 66 -3.00 12.33 -15.35
CA VAL A 66 -2.43 12.38 -16.71
C VAL A 66 -3.50 12.18 -17.79
N VAL A 67 -4.49 11.32 -17.56
CA VAL A 67 -5.53 11.05 -18.56
C VAL A 67 -6.37 12.31 -18.76
N TYR A 68 -6.69 13.04 -17.70
CA TYR A 68 -7.39 14.32 -17.80
C TYR A 68 -6.53 15.41 -18.43
N GLN A 69 -5.24 15.50 -18.11
CA GLN A 69 -4.30 16.43 -18.74
C GLN A 69 -4.18 16.17 -20.25
N ALA A 70 -4.19 14.91 -20.67
CA ALA A 70 -4.18 14.50 -22.06
C ALA A 70 -5.51 14.77 -22.78
N LEU A 71 -6.65 14.51 -22.13
CA LEU A 71 -7.97 14.90 -22.65
C LEU A 71 -8.05 16.41 -22.86
N LYS A 72 -7.58 17.18 -21.87
CA LYS A 72 -7.56 18.64 -21.91
C LYS A 72 -6.64 19.17 -23.01
N GLY A 73 -5.38 18.76 -23.01
CA GLY A 73 -4.37 19.19 -23.98
C GLY A 73 -4.73 18.83 -25.43
N SER A 74 -5.43 17.71 -25.63
CA SER A 74 -5.92 17.30 -26.95
C SER A 74 -7.27 17.92 -27.35
N GLY A 75 -8.00 18.56 -26.43
CA GLY A 75 -9.35 19.08 -26.66
C GLY A 75 -10.39 17.99 -26.98
N LYS A 76 -10.13 16.73 -26.62
CA LYS A 76 -10.99 15.58 -26.94
C LYS A 76 -11.85 15.18 -25.74
N GLU A 77 -13.08 14.73 -26.00
CA GLU A 77 -13.96 14.15 -24.98
C GLU A 77 -13.61 12.69 -24.63
N ARG A 78 -12.77 12.05 -25.46
CA ARG A 78 -12.36 10.66 -25.31
C ARG A 78 -10.98 10.43 -25.91
N LEU A 79 -10.23 9.50 -25.31
CA LEU A 79 -8.96 9.01 -25.86
C LEU A 79 -9.11 7.59 -26.38
N ARG A 80 -8.21 7.21 -27.29
CA ARG A 80 -8.04 5.82 -27.74
C ARG A 80 -6.61 5.40 -27.48
N GLY A 81 -6.44 4.25 -26.85
CA GLY A 81 -5.13 3.67 -26.59
C GLY A 81 -5.11 2.21 -26.98
N VAL A 82 -3.90 1.66 -27.07
CA VAL A 82 -3.64 0.25 -27.37
C VAL A 82 -3.12 -0.42 -26.11
N VAL A 83 -3.63 -1.59 -25.76
CA VAL A 83 -3.09 -2.38 -24.67
C VAL A 83 -1.69 -2.86 -25.07
N VAL A 84 -0.68 -2.51 -24.28
CA VAL A 84 0.73 -2.84 -24.55
C VAL A 84 1.28 -3.90 -23.60
N GLU A 85 0.71 -4.02 -22.41
CA GLU A 85 1.15 -4.95 -21.39
C GLU A 85 -0.05 -5.38 -20.53
N THR A 86 0.05 -6.58 -19.95
CA THR A 86 -0.95 -7.12 -19.03
C THR A 86 -0.28 -7.73 -17.82
N ASN A 87 -0.83 -7.49 -16.64
CA ASN A 87 -0.52 -8.22 -15.42
C ASN A 87 -1.75 -9.04 -15.00
N THR A 88 -1.53 -10.26 -14.52
CA THR A 88 -2.60 -11.14 -14.02
C THR A 88 -2.76 -11.07 -12.51
N GLU A 89 -1.74 -10.62 -11.78
CA GLU A 89 -1.72 -10.50 -10.33
C GLU A 89 -0.99 -9.21 -9.90
N PRO A 90 -1.69 -8.08 -9.69
CA PRO A 90 -3.13 -7.89 -9.87
C PRO A 90 -3.56 -7.85 -11.35
N PRO A 91 -4.84 -8.14 -11.66
CA PRO A 91 -5.38 -8.07 -13.02
C PRO A 91 -5.43 -6.62 -13.51
N VAL A 92 -4.45 -6.24 -14.33
CA VAL A 92 -4.25 -4.88 -14.83
C VAL A 92 -3.89 -4.93 -16.31
N LEU A 93 -4.42 -3.99 -17.09
CA LEU A 93 -4.02 -3.77 -18.48
C LEU A 93 -3.31 -2.42 -18.58
N THR A 94 -2.06 -2.40 -19.01
CA THR A 94 -1.36 -1.15 -19.29
C THR A 94 -1.65 -0.75 -20.73
N VAL A 95 -2.11 0.48 -20.90
CA VAL A 95 -2.55 1.02 -22.19
C VAL A 95 -1.68 2.21 -22.53
N GLU A 96 -1.18 2.22 -23.77
CA GLU A 96 -0.45 3.34 -24.34
C GLU A 96 -1.38 4.17 -25.24
N CYS A 97 -1.37 5.49 -25.06
CA CYS A 97 -2.11 6.42 -25.90
C CYS A 97 -1.13 7.46 -26.46
N GLU A 98 -1.20 7.68 -27.78
CA GLU A 98 -0.48 8.76 -28.44
C GLU A 98 -1.38 9.99 -28.54
N VAL A 99 -0.92 11.10 -27.96
CA VAL A 99 -1.63 12.38 -27.95
C VAL A 99 -0.77 13.47 -28.56
N GLU A 100 -1.41 14.52 -29.08
CA GLU A 100 -0.69 15.64 -29.69
C GLU A 100 0.04 16.46 -28.64
N HIS A 101 -0.63 16.70 -27.52
CA HIS A 101 -0.16 17.52 -26.41
C HIS A 101 -0.80 17.05 -25.10
N VAL A 102 -0.01 17.02 -24.03
CA VAL A 102 -0.48 16.88 -22.65
C VAL A 102 -0.40 18.25 -21.98
N ASP A 103 -1.55 18.75 -21.48
CA ASP A 103 -1.58 19.99 -20.70
C ASP A 103 -1.14 19.68 -19.27
N TRP A 104 0.18 19.64 -19.07
CA TRP A 104 0.76 19.27 -17.78
C TRP A 104 0.37 20.20 -16.65
N ASP A 105 -0.13 21.40 -16.91
CA ASP A 105 -0.52 22.40 -15.90
C ASP A 105 -2.02 22.32 -15.54
N TYR A 106 -2.79 21.48 -16.24
CA TYR A 106 -4.19 21.29 -15.95
C TYR A 106 -4.42 20.56 -14.62
N GLU A 107 -5.21 21.16 -13.75
CA GLU A 107 -5.69 20.57 -12.50
C GLU A 107 -7.14 20.07 -12.68
N PRO A 108 -7.37 18.74 -12.76
CA PRO A 108 -8.70 18.22 -13.06
C PRO A 108 -9.62 18.12 -11.84
N PHE A 109 -9.06 18.19 -10.63
CA PHE A 109 -9.79 17.94 -9.39
C PHE A 109 -10.24 19.26 -8.74
N ASP A 110 -11.46 19.28 -8.22
CA ASP A 110 -12.06 20.45 -7.59
C ASP A 110 -11.74 20.50 -6.09
N ASP A 111 -11.03 21.55 -5.68
CA ASP A 111 -10.64 21.79 -4.30
C ASP A 111 -11.71 22.53 -3.47
N SER A 112 -12.85 22.89 -4.08
CA SER A 112 -13.94 23.62 -3.42
C SER A 112 -14.45 22.91 -2.16
N VAL A 113 -14.38 21.59 -2.13
CA VAL A 113 -14.76 20.77 -0.97
C VAL A 113 -13.89 21.07 0.27
N TYR A 114 -12.64 21.51 0.08
CA TYR A 114 -11.70 21.83 1.16
C TYR A 114 -11.69 23.33 1.51
N ALA A 115 -12.28 24.19 0.68
CA ALA A 115 -12.11 25.65 0.76
C ALA A 115 -12.55 26.28 2.10
N GLY A 116 -13.53 25.67 2.79
CA GLY A 116 -14.00 26.12 4.10
C GLY A 116 -13.26 25.50 5.30
N TRP A 117 -12.38 24.53 5.05
CA TRP A 117 -11.69 23.80 6.11
C TRP A 117 -10.33 24.45 6.41
N HIS A 118 -9.96 24.45 7.69
CA HIS A 118 -8.67 24.92 8.16
C HIS A 118 -8.24 24.14 9.40
N TYR A 119 -6.93 24.18 9.67
CA TYR A 119 -6.32 23.63 10.87
C TYR A 119 -5.40 24.68 11.49
N ASP A 120 -5.65 25.01 12.76
CA ASP A 120 -4.93 26.06 13.49
C ASP A 120 -3.83 25.52 14.43
N GLY A 121 -3.61 24.21 14.41
CA GLY A 121 -2.58 23.59 15.23
C GLY A 121 -1.19 23.68 14.61
N LEU A 122 -0.21 23.16 15.34
CA LEU A 122 1.18 23.15 14.89
C LEU A 122 1.36 22.23 13.67
N SER A 123 2.14 22.68 12.68
CA SER A 123 2.65 21.82 11.61
C SER A 123 3.70 20.88 12.18
N LEU A 124 3.47 19.57 12.05
CA LEU A 124 4.32 18.51 12.61
C LEU A 124 4.95 17.64 11.53
N MET A 125 4.83 18.04 10.26
CA MET A 125 5.45 17.31 9.17
C MET A 125 6.99 17.39 9.27
N PRO A 126 7.70 16.25 9.13
CA PRO A 126 9.14 16.25 9.06
C PRO A 126 9.63 17.13 7.92
N ARG A 127 10.69 17.88 8.18
CA ARG A 127 11.41 18.64 7.14
C ARG A 127 11.77 17.78 5.92
N LYS A 128 12.08 16.50 6.12
CA LYS A 128 12.34 15.56 5.02
C LYS A 128 11.15 15.40 4.07
N MET A 129 9.92 15.40 4.57
CA MET A 129 8.73 15.35 3.73
C MET A 129 8.51 16.70 3.03
N GLU A 130 8.79 17.82 3.69
CA GLU A 130 8.70 19.16 3.07
C GLU A 130 9.68 19.28 1.90
N GLN A 131 10.93 18.84 2.09
CA GLN A 131 12.00 18.87 1.08
C GLN A 131 11.80 17.88 -0.08
N LEU A 132 10.85 16.94 0.05
CA LEU A 132 10.60 15.97 -1.00
C LEU A 132 10.02 16.64 -2.26
N GLN A 133 9.31 17.76 -2.13
CA GLN A 133 8.85 18.52 -3.30
C GLN A 133 10.04 19.12 -4.05
N ASP A 134 10.93 19.81 -3.32
CA ASP A 134 12.12 20.44 -3.91
C ASP A 134 12.98 19.40 -4.64
N LEU A 135 13.16 18.22 -4.04
CA LEU A 135 13.89 17.11 -4.66
C LEU A 135 13.25 16.65 -5.98
N VAL A 136 11.93 16.53 -6.02
CA VAL A 136 11.20 16.15 -7.23
C VAL A 136 11.37 17.20 -8.32
N ASP A 137 11.22 18.47 -7.96
CA ASP A 137 11.32 19.59 -8.90
C ASP A 137 12.74 19.64 -9.50
N ASP A 138 13.78 19.47 -8.67
CA ASP A 138 15.18 19.37 -9.11
C ASP A 138 15.40 18.19 -10.08
N ILE A 139 14.78 17.03 -9.82
CA ILE A 139 14.85 15.85 -10.70
C ILE A 139 14.18 16.15 -12.05
N ILE A 140 12.98 16.75 -12.05
CA ILE A 140 12.25 17.09 -13.26
C ILE A 140 13.06 18.08 -14.10
N ASP A 141 13.54 19.17 -13.49
CA ASP A 141 14.36 20.18 -14.17
C ASP A 141 15.65 19.59 -14.73
N GLY A 142 16.29 18.69 -13.99
CA GLY A 142 17.49 17.99 -14.43
C GLY A 142 17.25 17.08 -15.63
N LEU A 143 16.14 16.33 -15.63
CA LEU A 143 15.76 15.43 -16.72
C LEU A 143 15.32 16.21 -17.97
N GLU A 144 14.60 17.32 -17.81
CA GLU A 144 14.14 18.16 -18.93
C GLU A 144 15.27 18.97 -19.57
N SER A 145 16.32 19.29 -18.81
CA SER A 145 17.50 20.01 -19.30
C SER A 145 18.62 19.12 -19.82
N ASP A 146 18.41 17.79 -19.91
CA ASP A 146 19.37 16.77 -20.33
C ASP A 146 20.69 16.78 -19.51
N LYS A 147 20.62 17.25 -18.26
CA LYS A 147 21.72 17.23 -17.28
C LYS A 147 21.63 16.00 -16.39
N SER A 148 21.47 14.85 -17.03
CA SER A 148 21.15 13.57 -16.37
C SER A 148 22.29 12.96 -15.54
N SER A 149 23.55 13.42 -15.72
CA SER A 149 24.74 12.76 -15.17
C SER A 149 24.86 12.78 -13.65
N ASP A 150 24.16 13.67 -12.94
CA ASP A 150 24.26 13.84 -11.48
C ASP A 150 22.95 13.57 -10.71
N LEU A 151 21.94 12.95 -11.34
CA LEU A 151 20.62 12.75 -10.71
C LEU A 151 20.46 11.42 -9.97
N SER A 152 21.41 10.49 -10.07
CA SER A 152 21.25 9.13 -9.51
C SER A 152 20.93 9.11 -8.03
N SER A 153 21.65 9.87 -7.21
CA SER A 153 21.42 9.94 -5.76
C SER A 153 20.06 10.57 -5.42
N CYS A 154 19.60 11.53 -6.24
CA CYS A 154 18.31 12.17 -6.07
C CYS A 154 17.17 11.18 -6.40
N ILE A 155 17.30 10.42 -7.48
CA ILE A 155 16.33 9.41 -7.89
C ILE A 155 16.28 8.24 -6.90
N GLU A 156 17.43 7.77 -6.40
CA GLU A 156 17.48 6.77 -5.33
C GLU A 156 16.76 7.27 -4.06
N THR A 157 17.02 8.52 -3.67
CA THR A 157 16.32 9.15 -2.54
C THR A 157 14.82 9.25 -2.79
N LEU A 158 14.41 9.59 -4.01
CA LEU A 158 13.00 9.64 -4.39
C LEU A 158 12.34 8.26 -4.23
N LEU A 159 12.94 7.19 -4.75
CA LEU A 159 12.40 5.83 -4.66
C LEU A 159 12.25 5.33 -3.22
N ASP A 160 13.12 5.78 -2.32
CA ASP A 160 13.03 5.41 -0.90
C ASP A 160 11.96 6.21 -0.13
N THR A 161 11.66 7.43 -0.57
CA THR A 161 10.91 8.39 0.24
C THR A 161 9.59 8.85 -0.35
N HIS A 162 9.36 8.68 -1.65
CA HIS A 162 8.20 9.24 -2.33
C HIS A 162 6.88 8.78 -1.69
N LEU A 163 6.80 7.52 -1.24
CA LEU A 163 5.60 6.91 -0.65
C LEU A 163 5.14 7.55 0.66
N TYR A 164 5.95 8.38 1.30
CA TYR A 164 5.54 9.07 2.51
C TYR A 164 4.63 10.28 2.20
N ASP A 165 4.69 10.81 0.98
CA ASP A 165 3.81 11.90 0.56
C ASP A 165 2.68 11.36 -0.33
N MET A 166 1.52 11.21 0.28
CA MET A 166 0.34 10.64 -0.37
C MET A 166 -0.52 11.68 -1.10
N SER A 167 0.00 12.90 -1.29
CA SER A 167 -0.75 14.00 -1.91
C SER A 167 -1.01 13.78 -3.39
N ARG A 168 -2.01 14.51 -3.88
CA ARG A 168 -2.27 14.65 -5.32
C ARG A 168 -1.02 15.11 -6.08
N GLU A 169 -0.35 16.14 -5.56
CA GLU A 169 0.82 16.77 -6.18
C GLU A 169 1.97 15.76 -6.31
N MET A 170 2.25 14.99 -5.26
CA MET A 170 3.25 13.92 -5.32
C MET A 170 2.85 12.80 -6.28
N THR A 171 1.56 12.49 -6.40
CA THR A 171 1.06 11.50 -7.36
C THR A 171 1.33 11.94 -8.80
N ARG A 172 1.03 13.19 -9.14
CA ARG A 172 1.33 13.82 -10.44
C ARG A 172 2.84 13.86 -10.71
N ALA A 173 3.62 14.28 -9.72
CA ALA A 173 5.07 14.32 -9.79
C ALA A 173 5.68 12.96 -10.13
N ARG A 174 5.28 11.89 -9.44
CA ARG A 174 5.78 10.53 -9.72
C ARG A 174 5.49 10.10 -11.15
N TYR A 175 4.31 10.41 -11.66
CA TYR A 175 3.97 10.11 -13.06
C TYR A 175 4.89 10.86 -14.02
N ARG A 176 5.09 12.16 -13.82
CA ARG A 176 5.97 12.98 -14.66
C ARG A 176 7.41 12.48 -14.63
N VAL A 177 7.94 12.19 -13.44
CA VAL A 177 9.29 11.63 -13.27
C VAL A 177 9.40 10.26 -13.95
N GLU A 178 8.45 9.35 -13.72
CA GLU A 178 8.44 8.01 -14.35
C GLU A 178 8.45 8.09 -15.88
N ARG A 179 7.68 9.03 -16.46
CA ARG A 179 7.68 9.27 -17.91
C ARG A 179 9.04 9.76 -18.39
N LEU A 180 9.58 10.82 -17.79
CA LEU A 180 10.87 11.40 -18.18
C LEU A 180 12.02 10.38 -18.06
N LEU A 181 12.00 9.55 -17.02
CA LEU A 181 12.95 8.46 -16.85
C LEU A 181 12.78 7.37 -17.92
N SER A 182 11.53 7.05 -18.30
CA SER A 182 11.23 6.07 -19.35
C SER A 182 11.67 6.53 -20.74
N ASP A 183 11.53 7.82 -21.02
CA ASP A 183 11.90 8.46 -22.28
C ASP A 183 13.42 8.66 -22.42
N SER A 184 14.20 8.44 -21.35
CA SER A 184 15.65 8.61 -21.36
C SER A 184 16.38 7.55 -22.18
N GLU A 185 17.47 7.96 -22.86
CA GLU A 185 18.38 7.05 -23.57
C GLU A 185 19.23 6.19 -22.62
N THR A 186 19.34 6.56 -21.34
CA THR A 186 20.18 5.87 -20.36
C THR A 186 19.49 4.63 -19.79
N SER A 187 20.16 3.46 -19.85
CA SER A 187 19.61 2.19 -19.31
C SER A 187 19.28 2.28 -17.81
N PHE A 188 20.17 2.88 -17.02
CA PHE A 188 19.96 3.09 -15.59
C PHE A 188 18.67 3.87 -15.30
N LEU A 189 18.41 4.97 -16.02
CA LEU A 189 17.21 5.78 -15.81
C LEU A 189 15.94 5.02 -16.21
N ARG A 190 15.98 4.24 -17.30
CA ARG A 190 14.86 3.35 -17.66
C ARG A 190 14.60 2.27 -16.60
N GLU A 191 15.65 1.72 -15.99
CA GLU A 191 15.49 0.77 -14.87
C GLU A 191 14.84 1.44 -13.65
N GLN A 192 15.23 2.68 -13.31
CA GLN A 192 14.58 3.44 -12.25
C GLN A 192 13.11 3.75 -12.58
N ALA A 193 12.78 4.01 -13.85
CA ALA A 193 11.40 4.20 -14.29
C ALA A 193 10.53 2.95 -14.03
N VAL A 194 11.07 1.75 -14.31
CA VAL A 194 10.40 0.48 -14.02
C VAL A 194 10.17 0.33 -12.52
N GLN A 195 11.18 0.61 -11.69
CA GLN A 195 11.04 0.56 -10.23
C GLN A 195 9.96 1.53 -9.73
N LEU A 196 9.98 2.78 -10.18
CA LEU A 196 8.99 3.79 -9.79
C LEU A 196 7.58 3.40 -10.23
N ARG A 197 7.42 2.83 -11.43
CA ARG A 197 6.12 2.33 -11.93
C ARG A 197 5.59 1.19 -11.07
N LEU A 198 6.44 0.22 -10.73
CA LEU A 198 6.08 -0.89 -9.84
C LEU A 198 5.64 -0.36 -8.46
N GLN A 199 6.42 0.55 -7.87
CA GLN A 199 6.10 1.16 -6.57
C GLN A 199 4.82 2.02 -6.62
N LYS A 200 4.54 2.72 -7.73
CA LYS A 200 3.30 3.48 -7.96
C LYS A 200 2.07 2.56 -7.88
N GLY A 201 2.11 1.40 -8.56
CA GLY A 201 1.04 0.39 -8.44
C GLY A 201 0.93 -0.17 -7.02
N MET A 202 2.05 -0.28 -6.32
CA MET A 202 2.11 -0.78 -4.94
C MET A 202 1.62 0.20 -3.86
N LEU A 203 1.39 1.48 -4.15
CA LEU A 203 0.68 2.41 -3.23
C LEU A 203 -0.72 1.88 -2.86
N MET A 204 -1.30 1.05 -3.73
CA MET A 204 -2.57 0.39 -3.50
C MET A 204 -2.45 -0.96 -2.76
N CYS A 205 -1.23 -1.45 -2.52
CA CYS A 205 -0.96 -2.65 -1.73
C CYS A 205 -1.03 -2.35 -0.22
N HIS A 206 -1.40 -3.37 0.56
CA HIS A 206 -1.58 -3.21 2.02
C HIS A 206 -0.23 -3.04 2.72
N GLU A 207 0.79 -3.80 2.31
CA GLU A 207 2.11 -3.85 2.91
C GLU A 207 2.80 -2.49 2.89
N TYR A 208 2.71 -1.77 1.77
CA TYR A 208 3.29 -0.44 1.62
C TYR A 208 2.52 0.62 2.40
N ARG A 209 1.18 0.56 2.38
CA ARG A 209 0.37 1.46 3.22
C ARG A 209 0.63 1.23 4.70
N ASP A 210 0.78 -0.03 5.12
CA ASP A 210 1.09 -0.37 6.50
C ASP A 210 2.43 0.24 6.92
N ARG A 211 3.48 0.06 6.11
CA ARG A 211 4.79 0.68 6.33
C ARG A 211 4.70 2.21 6.48
N VAL A 212 3.98 2.87 5.58
CA VAL A 212 3.79 4.34 5.63
C VAL A 212 2.99 4.75 6.87
N ALA A 213 1.93 4.02 7.21
CA ALA A 213 1.11 4.27 8.40
C ALA A 213 1.94 4.11 9.70
N ARG A 214 2.77 3.08 9.80
CA ARG A 214 3.68 2.87 10.94
C ARG A 214 4.65 4.04 11.09
N TYR A 215 5.25 4.47 9.99
CA TYR A 215 6.14 5.62 10.02
C TYR A 215 5.40 6.88 10.51
N LEU A 216 4.27 7.22 9.90
CA LEU A 216 3.52 8.44 10.18
C LEU A 216 2.91 8.48 11.58
N PHE A 217 2.35 7.36 12.04
CA PHE A 217 1.49 7.32 13.23
C PHE A 217 2.14 6.65 14.44
N ILE A 218 3.33 6.06 14.28
CA ILE A 218 4.09 5.44 15.37
C ILE A 218 5.50 6.03 15.47
N GLU A 219 6.32 5.89 14.43
CA GLU A 219 7.75 6.26 14.49
C GLU A 219 7.96 7.78 14.56
N LEU A 220 7.20 8.52 13.77
CA LEU A 220 7.27 9.97 13.75
C LEU A 220 6.84 10.59 15.08
N PRO A 221 5.64 10.29 15.63
CA PRO A 221 5.27 10.73 16.98
C PRO A 221 6.34 10.40 18.04
N ARG A 222 6.93 9.21 18.00
CA ARG A 222 8.04 8.85 18.91
C ARG A 222 9.26 9.75 18.76
N THR A 223 9.65 10.03 17.53
CA THR A 223 10.77 10.93 17.25
C THR A 223 10.48 12.33 17.79
N LEU A 224 9.26 12.82 17.61
CA LEU A 224 8.83 14.12 18.13
C LEU A 224 8.76 14.14 19.67
N ARG A 225 8.30 13.06 20.33
CA ARG A 225 8.36 12.91 21.80
C ARG A 225 9.80 13.01 22.31
N LYS A 226 10.75 12.29 21.68
CA LYS A 226 12.19 12.34 22.03
C LYS A 226 12.80 13.73 21.83
N GLN A 227 12.27 14.52 20.90
CA GLN A 227 12.66 15.92 20.67
C GLN A 227 12.03 16.89 21.69
N GLY A 228 11.22 16.40 22.63
CA GLY A 228 10.58 17.19 23.69
C GLY A 228 9.30 17.91 23.25
N LEU A 229 8.75 17.59 22.08
CA LEU A 229 7.55 18.26 21.56
C LEU A 229 6.27 17.93 22.34
N GLU A 230 6.23 16.79 23.04
CA GLU A 230 5.13 16.43 23.94
C GLU A 230 4.91 17.44 25.08
N ASN A 231 6.01 18.02 25.59
CA ASN A 231 6.07 18.91 26.75
C ASN A 231 6.43 20.36 26.37
N SER A 232 6.49 20.67 25.07
CA SER A 232 6.83 21.99 24.57
C SER A 232 5.77 23.04 24.97
N HIS A 233 6.21 24.26 25.27
CA HIS A 233 5.42 25.39 25.81
C HIS A 233 4.26 25.89 24.92
N TYR A 234 4.01 25.28 23.77
CA TYR A 234 2.80 25.50 22.97
C TYR A 234 1.69 24.57 23.47
N THR A 235 1.19 24.85 24.67
CA THR A 235 0.11 24.05 25.28
C THR A 235 -1.20 24.28 24.55
N TYR A 236 -1.43 23.51 23.48
CA TYR A 236 -2.74 23.30 22.87
C TYR A 236 -3.69 22.51 23.78
N ASP A 237 -3.28 22.17 25.01
CA ASP A 237 -4.05 21.34 25.95
C ASP A 237 -5.46 21.89 26.19
N ASN A 238 -5.63 23.22 26.17
CA ASN A 238 -6.93 23.89 26.29
C ASN A 238 -7.70 24.02 24.96
N ARG A 239 -7.09 23.67 23.82
CA ARG A 239 -7.66 23.74 22.46
C ARG A 239 -7.75 22.36 21.79
N LEU A 240 -7.45 21.26 22.49
CA LEU A 240 -7.48 19.93 21.90
C LEU A 240 -8.87 19.57 21.35
N ASP A 241 -9.92 19.92 22.08
CA ASP A 241 -11.31 19.68 21.63
C ASP A 241 -11.66 20.49 20.38
N GLU A 242 -11.20 21.74 20.30
CA GLU A 242 -11.38 22.60 19.12
C GLU A 242 -10.64 22.04 17.90
N LEU A 243 -9.36 21.69 18.06
CA LEU A 243 -8.55 21.09 17.00
C LEU A 243 -9.11 19.73 16.57
N LYS A 244 -9.60 18.91 17.51
CA LYS A 244 -10.27 17.65 17.19
C LYS A 244 -11.57 17.89 16.41
N SER A 245 -12.34 18.92 16.76
CA SER A 245 -13.51 19.33 15.98
C SER A 245 -13.14 19.77 14.56
N GLN A 246 -12.02 20.48 14.39
CA GLN A 246 -11.50 20.82 13.06
C GLN A 246 -11.18 19.53 12.28
N LEU A 247 -10.48 18.56 12.87
CA LEU A 247 -10.19 17.28 12.21
C LEU A 247 -11.44 16.48 11.84
N LEU A 248 -12.45 16.41 12.72
CA LEU A 248 -13.73 15.76 12.45
C LEU A 248 -14.52 16.43 11.32
N SER A 249 -14.34 17.75 11.13
CA SER A 249 -14.96 18.49 10.03
C SER A 249 -14.20 18.37 8.70
N PHE A 250 -13.06 17.67 8.66
CA PHE A 250 -12.32 17.46 7.42
C PHE A 250 -13.21 16.72 6.39
N PRO A 251 -13.23 17.15 5.12
CA PRO A 251 -14.03 16.51 4.08
C PRO A 251 -13.91 15.00 3.99
N TYR A 252 -14.96 14.34 3.50
CA TYR A 252 -15.03 12.88 3.34
C TYR A 252 -14.86 12.07 4.63
N GLN A 253 -14.96 12.72 5.80
CA GLN A 253 -14.81 12.11 7.12
C GLN A 253 -13.46 11.37 7.25
N LEU A 254 -12.41 11.90 6.61
CA LEU A 254 -11.12 11.22 6.59
C LEU A 254 -10.53 10.99 7.98
N TYR A 255 -10.77 11.91 8.93
CA TYR A 255 -10.32 11.69 10.31
C TYR A 255 -11.07 10.53 10.99
N ASP A 256 -12.37 10.39 10.78
CA ASP A 256 -13.12 9.22 11.29
C ASP A 256 -12.63 7.92 10.65
N LYS A 257 -12.35 7.94 9.33
CA LYS A 257 -11.75 6.78 8.64
C LYS A 257 -10.39 6.42 9.22
N PHE A 258 -9.56 7.40 9.58
CA PHE A 258 -8.30 7.18 10.31
C PHE A 258 -8.53 6.51 11.68
N LEU A 259 -9.51 6.98 12.46
CA LEU A 259 -9.85 6.37 13.75
C LEU A 259 -10.35 4.92 13.60
N CYS A 260 -11.02 4.61 12.48
CA CYS A 260 -11.45 3.25 12.16
C CYS A 260 -10.27 2.36 11.74
N ASP A 261 -9.48 2.77 10.75
CA ASP A 261 -8.35 2.03 10.21
C ASP A 261 -7.29 2.97 9.62
N PRO A 262 -6.17 3.24 10.32
CA PRO A 262 -5.11 4.13 9.85
C PRO A 262 -4.45 3.68 8.53
N VAL A 263 -4.44 2.38 8.25
CA VAL A 263 -3.82 1.84 7.04
C VAL A 263 -4.76 2.03 5.84
N ASP A 264 -6.06 1.78 6.03
CA ASP A 264 -7.06 1.98 5.00
C ASP A 264 -7.32 3.48 4.74
N PHE A 265 -7.21 4.32 5.77
CA PHE A 265 -7.24 5.78 5.65
C PHE A 265 -6.30 6.31 4.55
N LEU A 266 -5.07 5.79 4.46
CA LEU A 266 -4.14 6.22 3.43
C LEU A 266 -4.66 5.93 2.02
N ARG A 267 -5.42 4.84 1.84
CA ARG A 267 -6.07 4.54 0.55
C ARG A 267 -7.15 5.58 0.22
N GLU A 268 -7.90 6.01 1.22
CA GLU A 268 -8.98 7.00 1.06
C GLU A 268 -8.41 8.39 0.71
N VAL A 269 -7.25 8.75 1.28
CA VAL A 269 -6.51 9.96 0.87
C VAL A 269 -6.19 9.94 -0.63
N TYR A 270 -5.78 8.79 -1.18
CA TYR A 270 -5.55 8.64 -2.63
C TYR A 270 -6.82 8.85 -3.43
N TYR A 271 -7.89 8.14 -3.08
CA TYR A 271 -9.15 8.17 -3.83
C TYR A 271 -9.79 9.56 -3.85
N HIS A 272 -9.57 10.35 -2.80
CA HIS A 272 -10.10 11.71 -2.73
C HIS A 272 -9.14 12.78 -3.25
N HIS A 273 -8.00 12.39 -3.83
CA HIS A 273 -7.01 13.29 -4.43
C HIS A 273 -6.67 14.49 -3.53
N VAL A 274 -6.43 14.23 -2.24
CA VAL A 274 -6.28 15.29 -1.24
C VAL A 274 -5.06 16.17 -1.59
N PRO A 275 -5.23 17.50 -1.73
CA PRO A 275 -4.12 18.40 -2.00
C PRO A 275 -3.13 18.43 -0.83
N ARG A 276 -1.83 18.51 -1.15
CA ARG A 276 -0.71 18.46 -0.20
C ARG A 276 -0.88 19.40 0.98
N LYS A 277 -1.30 20.64 0.73
CA LYS A 277 -1.56 21.65 1.76
C LYS A 277 -2.54 21.15 2.84
N TYR A 278 -3.66 20.57 2.42
CA TYR A 278 -4.69 20.08 3.34
C TYR A 278 -4.29 18.75 3.98
N LEU A 279 -3.63 17.86 3.21
CA LEU A 279 -3.14 16.58 3.71
C LEU A 279 -2.11 16.80 4.84
N PHE A 280 -1.15 17.69 4.67
CA PHE A 280 -0.09 17.93 5.66
C PHE A 280 -0.67 18.55 6.95
N GLN A 281 -1.68 19.41 6.82
CA GLN A 281 -2.42 19.94 7.96
C GLN A 281 -3.20 18.84 8.70
N LEU A 282 -3.94 18.00 7.96
CA LEU A 282 -4.66 16.85 8.51
C LEU A 282 -3.72 15.89 9.25
N LEU A 283 -2.62 15.49 8.61
CA LEU A 283 -1.61 14.61 9.21
C LEU A 283 -0.96 15.25 10.45
N SER A 284 -0.67 16.55 10.40
CA SER A 284 -0.12 17.28 11.56
C SER A 284 -1.07 17.25 12.75
N GLY A 285 -2.37 17.49 12.53
CA GLY A 285 -3.38 17.38 13.59
C GLY A 285 -3.55 15.97 14.10
N ILE A 286 -3.56 14.95 13.23
CA ILE A 286 -3.56 13.54 13.65
C ILE A 286 -2.37 13.24 14.56
N ILE A 287 -1.15 13.60 14.14
CA ILE A 287 0.07 13.39 14.93
C ILE A 287 0.00 14.13 16.27
N LEU A 288 -0.51 15.36 16.30
CA LEU A 288 -0.70 16.09 17.54
C LEU A 288 -1.65 15.36 18.49
N MET A 289 -2.77 14.83 17.99
CA MET A 289 -3.70 14.03 18.78
C MET A 289 -3.04 12.75 19.31
N ILE A 290 -2.17 12.10 18.54
CA ILE A 290 -1.38 10.92 18.97
C ILE A 290 -0.38 11.31 20.07
N LEU A 291 0.34 12.42 19.89
CA LEU A 291 1.30 12.92 20.88
C LEU A 291 0.63 13.23 22.22
N LYS A 292 -0.61 13.73 22.18
CA LYS A 292 -1.41 14.09 23.36
C LYS A 292 -2.27 12.93 23.89
N GLY A 293 -2.11 11.71 23.36
CA GLY A 293 -2.83 10.52 23.83
C GLY A 293 -4.35 10.58 23.60
N GLN A 294 -4.81 11.35 22.60
CA GLN A 294 -6.23 11.56 22.30
C GLN A 294 -6.79 10.62 21.23
N VAL A 295 -5.95 9.75 20.67
CA VAL A 295 -6.33 8.82 19.59
C VAL A 295 -6.52 7.42 20.14
N GLN A 296 -7.70 6.86 19.88
CA GLN A 296 -7.99 5.45 20.05
C GLN A 296 -8.46 4.91 18.70
N ILE A 297 -7.70 3.95 18.15
CA ILE A 297 -8.05 3.33 16.86
C ILE A 297 -8.92 2.09 17.10
N GLN A 298 -9.80 1.79 16.16
CA GLN A 298 -10.65 0.58 16.23
C GLN A 298 -9.92 -0.65 15.69
N ARG A 299 -9.10 -0.46 14.66
CA ARG A 299 -8.40 -1.53 13.95
C ARG A 299 -7.13 -0.99 13.29
N TRP A 300 -6.06 -1.78 13.27
CA TRP A 300 -4.88 -1.53 12.43
C TRP A 300 -4.87 -2.45 11.20
N GLY A 301 -5.31 -1.94 10.04
CA GLY A 301 -5.21 -2.63 8.76
C GLY A 301 -5.71 -4.08 8.74
N ARG A 302 -5.13 -4.92 7.88
CA ARG A 302 -5.46 -6.34 7.78
C ARG A 302 -5.14 -7.14 9.05
N GLU A 303 -4.21 -6.65 9.87
CA GLU A 303 -3.73 -7.33 11.07
C GLU A 303 -4.78 -7.41 12.17
N GLY A 304 -5.76 -6.50 12.17
CA GLY A 304 -6.88 -6.59 13.10
C GLY A 304 -6.51 -6.19 14.53
N ASP A 305 -5.37 -5.51 14.73
CA ASP A 305 -4.99 -5.03 16.06
C ASP A 305 -6.02 -3.98 16.51
N THR A 306 -6.74 -4.29 17.59
CA THR A 306 -7.73 -3.39 18.22
C THR A 306 -7.16 -2.71 19.47
N GLU A 307 -5.85 -2.81 19.68
CA GLU A 307 -5.17 -2.25 20.83
C GLU A 307 -4.89 -0.75 20.66
N PRO A 308 -4.76 0.02 21.76
CA PRO A 308 -4.32 1.41 21.70
C PRO A 308 -3.01 1.55 20.90
N LEU A 309 -2.87 2.66 20.16
CA LEU A 309 -1.67 2.95 19.36
C LEU A 309 -0.38 2.84 20.15
N ASP A 310 -0.38 3.18 21.44
CA ASP A 310 0.81 3.04 22.27
C ASP A 310 1.21 1.56 22.46
N LEU A 311 0.27 0.61 22.56
CA LEU A 311 0.58 -0.83 22.64
C LEU A 311 1.08 -1.38 21.31
N ILE A 312 0.51 -0.93 20.19
CA ILE A 312 1.02 -1.20 18.85
C ILE A 312 2.43 -0.61 18.69
N ALA A 313 2.68 0.55 19.29
CA ALA A 313 4.00 1.15 19.32
C ALA A 313 4.97 0.25 20.10
N PHE A 314 4.61 -0.25 21.29
CA PHE A 314 5.47 -1.07 22.15
C PHE A 314 5.93 -2.40 21.56
N SER A 315 5.47 -2.79 20.37
CA SER A 315 6.11 -3.83 19.57
C SER A 315 7.42 -3.34 18.90
N GLU A 316 8.29 -2.63 19.63
CA GLU A 316 9.68 -2.42 19.18
C GLU A 316 10.40 -3.77 19.26
N THR A 317 10.61 -4.38 18.11
CA THR A 317 11.49 -5.53 18.00
C THR A 317 12.90 -5.17 18.47
N PRO A 318 13.56 -5.98 19.29
CA PRO A 318 15.00 -5.89 19.45
C PRO A 318 15.65 -5.96 18.06
N GLN A 319 16.62 -5.10 17.75
CA GLN A 319 17.46 -5.28 16.56
C GLN A 319 18.27 -6.59 16.69
N ILE A 320 17.66 -7.71 16.32
CA ILE A 320 18.33 -9.00 16.30
C ILE A 320 19.19 -9.02 15.04
N ARG A 321 20.52 -9.07 15.22
CA ARG A 321 21.48 -9.31 14.13
C ARG A 321 21.00 -10.51 13.30
N ALA A 322 21.13 -10.46 11.97
CA ALA A 322 20.66 -11.51 11.05
C ALA A 322 21.06 -12.93 11.48
N SER A 323 22.21 -13.10 12.13
CA SER A 323 22.72 -14.37 12.69
C SER A 323 21.88 -14.97 13.83
N ASN A 324 21.11 -14.16 14.56
CA ASN A 324 20.34 -14.58 15.73
C ASN A 324 18.83 -14.70 15.45
N ARG A 325 18.38 -14.19 14.29
CA ARG A 325 16.96 -14.15 13.90
C ARG A 325 16.42 -15.54 13.58
N GLU A 326 17.22 -16.38 12.94
CA GLU A 326 16.83 -17.77 12.64
C GLU A 326 16.62 -18.60 13.92
N GLN A 327 17.50 -18.47 14.91
CA GLN A 327 17.36 -19.19 16.18
C GLN A 327 16.14 -18.70 16.96
N ALA A 328 15.95 -17.39 17.05
CA ALA A 328 14.80 -16.79 17.70
C ALA A 328 13.47 -17.25 17.05
N LEU A 329 13.46 -17.42 15.73
CA LEU A 329 12.30 -17.95 15.02
C LEU A 329 12.04 -19.43 15.35
N LYS A 330 13.09 -20.26 15.39
CA LYS A 330 12.98 -21.66 15.81
C LYS A 330 12.39 -21.79 17.21
N ASP A 331 12.88 -20.97 18.14
CA ASP A 331 12.41 -20.97 19.53
C ASP A 331 10.93 -20.55 19.62
N GLY A 332 10.54 -19.53 18.86
CA GLY A 332 9.16 -19.05 18.80
C GLY A 332 8.20 -20.04 18.14
N ILE A 333 8.62 -20.72 17.07
CA ILE A 333 7.84 -21.81 16.45
C ILE A 333 7.65 -22.95 17.46
N MET A 334 8.71 -23.35 18.17
CA MET A 334 8.60 -24.38 19.21
C MET A 334 7.66 -23.99 20.34
N ALA A 335 7.71 -22.74 20.79
CA ALA A 335 6.79 -22.24 21.81
C ALA A 335 5.33 -22.31 21.33
N LEU A 336 5.07 -22.02 20.05
CA LEU A 336 3.72 -22.11 19.49
C LEU A 336 3.24 -23.56 19.37
N LEU A 337 4.07 -24.48 18.87
CA LEU A 337 3.68 -25.89 18.69
C LEU A 337 3.34 -26.55 20.03
N ASN A 338 3.99 -26.11 21.11
CA ASN A 338 3.70 -26.57 22.47
C ASN A 338 2.53 -25.83 23.14
N LYS A 339 2.00 -24.76 22.54
CA LYS A 339 0.94 -23.95 23.13
C LYS A 339 -0.42 -24.62 22.92
N VAL A 340 -1.19 -24.69 24.00
CA VAL A 340 -2.55 -25.24 24.01
C VAL A 340 -3.58 -24.15 24.23
N ASP A 341 -4.75 -24.33 23.63
CA ASP A 341 -5.92 -23.47 23.84
C ASP A 341 -6.54 -23.69 25.23
N ALA A 342 -7.54 -22.89 25.59
CA ALA A 342 -8.25 -22.99 26.87
C ALA A 342 -8.95 -24.36 27.10
N ARG A 343 -9.04 -25.20 26.07
CA ARG A 343 -9.63 -26.55 26.10
C ARG A 343 -8.56 -27.65 26.09
N GLY A 344 -7.28 -27.29 26.15
CA GLY A 344 -6.15 -28.21 26.16
C GLY A 344 -5.75 -28.76 24.79
N ASN A 345 -6.25 -28.20 23.69
CA ASN A 345 -5.87 -28.62 22.34
C ASN A 345 -4.71 -27.77 21.82
N HIS A 346 -3.76 -28.38 21.10
CA HIS A 346 -2.69 -27.64 20.44
C HIS A 346 -3.25 -26.60 19.45
N ILE A 347 -2.71 -25.38 19.52
CA ILE A 347 -3.11 -24.26 18.65
C ILE A 347 -2.89 -24.61 17.18
N ILE A 348 -1.80 -25.32 16.89
CA ILE A 348 -1.48 -25.85 15.57
C ILE A 348 -1.59 -27.37 15.63
N SER A 349 -2.68 -27.91 15.09
CA SER A 349 -2.91 -29.37 15.00
C SER A 349 -3.52 -29.80 13.67
N GLN A 350 -4.03 -28.86 12.86
CA GLN A 350 -4.72 -29.14 11.61
C GLN A 350 -4.02 -28.51 10.41
N LYS A 351 -4.14 -29.14 9.24
CA LYS A 351 -3.53 -28.71 7.97
C LYS A 351 -3.78 -27.25 7.61
N ASN A 352 -4.96 -26.71 7.92
CA ASN A 352 -5.30 -25.31 7.64
C ASN A 352 -4.58 -24.32 8.57
N GLN A 353 -4.28 -24.70 9.82
CA GLN A 353 -3.53 -23.88 10.77
C GLN A 353 -2.04 -23.84 10.40
N TRP A 354 -1.50 -24.97 9.92
CA TRP A 354 -0.16 -25.04 9.32
C TRP A 354 -0.03 -24.16 8.07
N ALA A 355 -1.04 -24.11 7.21
CA ALA A 355 -1.07 -23.20 6.07
C ALA A 355 -1.09 -21.72 6.48
N ALA A 356 -1.82 -21.38 7.56
CA ALA A 356 -1.79 -20.03 8.12
C ALA A 356 -0.38 -19.68 8.65
N MET A 357 0.28 -20.62 9.34
CA MET A 357 1.65 -20.43 9.81
C MET A 357 2.64 -20.22 8.65
N MET A 358 2.54 -21.00 7.58
CA MET A 358 3.34 -20.80 6.38
C MET A 358 3.10 -19.42 5.77
N SER A 359 1.85 -19.03 5.55
CA SER A 359 1.52 -17.74 4.92
C SER A 359 2.10 -16.56 5.70
N VAL A 360 2.06 -16.66 7.03
CA VAL A 360 2.61 -15.67 7.95
C VAL A 360 4.14 -15.63 7.78
N LEU A 361 4.82 -16.78 7.88
CA LEU A 361 6.30 -16.88 7.76
C LEU A 361 6.86 -16.53 6.37
N VAL A 362 6.14 -16.80 5.28
CA VAL A 362 6.62 -16.57 3.90
C VAL A 362 6.57 -15.09 3.49
N ASN A 363 5.54 -14.34 3.90
CA ASN A 363 5.40 -12.93 3.54
C ASN A 363 6.49 -12.02 4.15
N GLU A 364 6.99 -12.36 5.35
CA GLU A 364 7.96 -11.53 6.10
C GLU A 364 9.43 -11.81 5.77
N TYR A 365 9.73 -12.93 5.10
CA TYR A 365 11.11 -13.32 4.79
C TYR A 365 11.55 -12.97 3.38
N SER A 366 10.74 -12.24 2.61
CA SER A 366 11.05 -11.81 1.24
C SER A 366 11.64 -12.92 0.38
N VAL A 367 11.19 -14.16 0.59
CA VAL A 367 11.56 -15.26 -0.31
C VAL A 367 10.52 -15.28 -1.41
N THR A 368 10.64 -14.32 -2.32
CA THR A 368 10.08 -14.47 -3.66
C THR A 368 10.59 -15.82 -4.18
N ASP A 369 9.67 -16.75 -4.45
CA ASP A 369 9.87 -18.14 -4.88
C ASP A 369 9.92 -19.26 -3.81
N CYS A 370 9.41 -19.04 -2.59
CA CYS A 370 9.18 -20.16 -1.65
C CYS A 370 7.84 -20.87 -1.92
N ASP A 371 7.87 -22.00 -2.63
CA ASP A 371 6.74 -22.93 -2.69
C ASP A 371 6.58 -23.74 -1.38
N MET A 372 5.46 -24.44 -1.20
CA MET A 372 5.20 -25.28 -0.01
C MET A 372 6.28 -26.35 0.20
N LYS A 373 6.95 -26.79 -0.87
CA LYS A 373 8.03 -27.77 -0.79
C LYS A 373 9.30 -27.16 -0.21
N ALA A 374 9.64 -25.93 -0.58
CA ALA A 374 10.73 -25.18 0.02
C ALA A 374 10.47 -24.92 1.51
N PHE A 375 9.24 -24.55 1.88
CA PHE A 375 8.86 -24.36 3.28
C PHE A 375 8.96 -25.65 4.10
N CYS A 376 8.38 -26.77 3.61
CA CYS A 376 8.47 -28.05 4.32
C CYS A 376 9.92 -28.50 4.51
N ARG A 377 10.77 -28.41 3.47
CA ARG A 377 12.20 -28.73 3.60
C ARG A 377 12.88 -27.86 4.65
N LYS A 378 12.53 -26.57 4.73
CA LYS A 378 13.11 -25.67 5.72
C LYS A 378 12.69 -26.03 7.15
N MET A 379 11.43 -26.45 7.33
CA MET A 379 10.92 -26.95 8.60
C MET A 379 11.60 -28.27 9.02
N ASP A 380 11.82 -29.18 8.08
CA ASP A 380 12.60 -30.41 8.29
C ASP A 380 14.05 -30.07 8.70
N GLU A 381 14.73 -29.17 7.99
CA GLU A 381 16.07 -28.68 8.33
C GLU A 381 16.14 -28.08 9.74
N TRP A 382 15.06 -27.44 10.19
CA TRP A 382 14.95 -26.84 11.51
C TRP A 382 14.58 -27.83 12.61
N GLY A 383 14.43 -29.11 12.27
CA GLY A 383 14.07 -30.17 13.21
C GLY A 383 12.59 -30.20 13.56
N PHE A 384 11.74 -29.55 12.76
CA PHE A 384 10.27 -29.58 12.87
C PHE A 384 9.66 -30.50 11.82
N GLY A 385 10.41 -31.47 11.32
CA GLY A 385 9.94 -32.40 10.30
C GLY A 385 9.07 -33.53 10.82
N ALA A 386 8.69 -34.45 9.92
CA ALA A 386 7.93 -35.65 10.29
C ALA A 386 8.63 -36.50 11.38
N ASP A 387 9.95 -36.48 11.42
CA ASP A 387 10.78 -37.22 12.38
C ASP A 387 10.92 -36.52 13.75
N SER A 388 10.37 -35.32 13.92
CA SER A 388 10.48 -34.52 15.16
C SER A 388 9.61 -35.02 16.32
N GLY A 389 8.69 -35.97 16.05
CA GLY A 389 7.69 -36.44 17.02
C GLY A 389 6.57 -35.43 17.31
N LEU A 390 6.60 -34.25 16.69
CA LEU A 390 5.51 -33.29 16.66
C LEU A 390 4.54 -33.68 15.53
N GLU A 391 3.22 -33.46 15.70
CA GLU A 391 2.25 -33.61 14.59
C GLU A 391 2.45 -32.48 13.55
N VAL A 392 3.52 -32.61 12.76
CA VAL A 392 3.82 -31.69 11.67
C VAL A 392 3.25 -32.22 10.37
N TYR A 393 2.19 -31.59 9.90
CA TYR A 393 1.58 -31.92 8.61
C TYR A 393 2.38 -31.27 7.47
N CYS A 394 3.56 -31.82 7.16
CA CYS A 394 4.31 -31.58 5.94
C CYS A 394 4.59 -32.92 5.23
N ASP A 395 3.53 -33.65 4.88
CA ASP A 395 3.67 -34.86 4.07
C ASP A 395 3.90 -34.46 2.60
N TYR A 396 5.17 -34.55 2.20
CA TYR A 396 5.72 -34.16 0.89
C TYR A 396 4.99 -34.83 -0.29
N ASP A 397 4.46 -36.05 -0.10
CA ASP A 397 3.83 -36.84 -1.15
C ASP A 397 2.33 -36.58 -1.31
N SER A 398 1.66 -35.99 -0.32
CA SER A 398 0.24 -35.66 -0.36
C SER A 398 -0.06 -34.17 -0.67
N ILE A 399 0.97 -33.40 -1.03
CA ILE A 399 0.86 -32.04 -1.58
C ILE A 399 0.48 -32.10 -3.07
N ALA A 400 -0.65 -32.74 -3.37
CA ALA A 400 -1.30 -32.65 -4.68
C ALA A 400 -2.50 -31.69 -4.58
N LYS A 401 -2.53 -30.68 -5.46
CA LYS A 401 -3.63 -29.73 -5.75
C LYS A 401 -4.09 -28.75 -4.64
N CYS A 402 -3.78 -28.97 -3.36
CA CYS A 402 -4.33 -28.13 -2.27
C CYS A 402 -3.41 -27.03 -1.72
N SER A 403 -2.13 -26.97 -2.12
CA SER A 403 -1.13 -26.03 -1.55
C SER A 403 -1.15 -24.65 -2.20
N GLU A 404 -1.23 -24.54 -3.53
CA GLU A 404 -1.48 -23.25 -4.21
C GLU A 404 -2.83 -22.67 -3.77
N TYR A 405 -3.84 -23.54 -3.59
CA TYR A 405 -5.16 -23.16 -3.10
C TYR A 405 -5.11 -22.54 -1.69
N ALA A 406 -4.28 -23.04 -0.77
CA ALA A 406 -4.21 -22.53 0.59
C ALA A 406 -3.38 -21.23 0.72
N LEU A 407 -2.29 -21.10 -0.05
CA LEU A 407 -1.42 -19.91 -0.07
C LEU A 407 -2.10 -18.72 -0.75
N ASN A 408 -2.66 -18.92 -1.94
CA ASN A 408 -3.32 -17.84 -2.68
C ASN A 408 -4.65 -17.45 -2.02
N HIS A 409 -5.37 -18.39 -1.39
CA HIS A 409 -6.62 -18.04 -0.72
C HIS A 409 -6.42 -17.35 0.62
N PHE A 410 -5.37 -17.62 1.42
CA PHE A 410 -5.17 -16.85 2.66
C PHE A 410 -4.94 -15.35 2.39
N ARG A 411 -4.28 -15.01 1.27
CA ARG A 411 -4.05 -13.63 0.82
C ARG A 411 -5.34 -12.87 0.46
N GLU A 412 -6.42 -13.58 0.11
CA GLU A 412 -7.68 -13.00 -0.40
C GLU A 412 -8.94 -13.36 0.43
N TRP A 413 -8.89 -14.27 1.41
CA TRP A 413 -10.11 -14.86 1.98
C TRP A 413 -10.85 -14.00 3.01
N ARG A 414 -12.07 -13.56 2.65
CA ARG A 414 -13.13 -13.06 3.56
C ARG A 414 -14.06 -14.18 4.07
N GLY A 415 -13.52 -15.27 4.62
CA GLY A 415 -14.35 -16.39 5.11
C GLY A 415 -14.91 -16.13 6.52
N GLU A 416 -16.14 -16.58 6.83
CA GLU A 416 -16.72 -16.45 8.21
C GLU A 416 -16.86 -17.80 8.94
N GLY A 417 -16.45 -18.90 8.30
CA GLY A 417 -16.67 -20.27 8.79
C GLY A 417 -15.75 -20.69 9.94
N ALA A 418 -16.11 -21.78 10.61
CA ALA A 418 -15.35 -22.34 11.75
C ALA A 418 -13.91 -22.75 11.40
N LYS A 419 -13.60 -23.03 10.13
CA LYS A 419 -12.22 -23.25 9.65
C LYS A 419 -11.42 -21.95 9.60
N HIS A 420 -12.05 -20.85 9.17
CA HIS A 420 -11.43 -19.52 9.11
C HIS A 420 -11.11 -19.00 10.52
N LYS A 421 -12.07 -19.08 11.45
CA LYS A 421 -11.84 -18.66 12.85
C LYS A 421 -10.65 -19.38 13.49
N ARG A 422 -10.46 -20.66 13.19
CA ARG A 422 -9.31 -21.45 13.67
C ARG A 422 -7.99 -21.02 13.04
N MET A 423 -7.99 -20.65 11.76
CA MET A 423 -6.79 -20.15 11.07
C MET A 423 -6.39 -18.76 11.58
N VAL A 424 -7.36 -17.84 11.74
CA VAL A 424 -7.11 -16.50 12.28
C VAL A 424 -6.59 -16.60 13.71
N SER A 425 -7.23 -17.43 14.55
CA SER A 425 -6.74 -17.68 15.91
C SER A 425 -5.30 -18.20 15.93
N ALA A 426 -4.97 -19.17 15.07
CA ALA A 426 -3.60 -19.68 14.95
C ALA A 426 -2.61 -18.60 14.48
N ALA A 427 -2.99 -17.77 13.50
CA ALA A 427 -2.15 -16.68 13.00
C ALA A 427 -1.93 -15.58 14.05
N VAL A 428 -2.97 -15.22 14.80
CA VAL A 428 -2.88 -14.25 15.92
C VAL A 428 -1.98 -14.78 17.02
N GLU A 429 -2.09 -16.05 17.37
CA GLU A 429 -1.26 -16.69 18.40
C GLU A 429 0.21 -16.82 17.97
N LEU A 430 0.44 -17.20 16.71
CA LEU A 430 1.77 -17.21 16.10
C LEU A 430 2.40 -15.82 16.12
N ARG A 431 1.65 -14.79 15.71
CA ARG A 431 2.09 -13.40 15.80
C ARG A 431 2.37 -13.00 17.25
N GLY A 432 1.52 -13.34 18.20
CA GLY A 432 1.73 -13.04 19.62
C GLY A 432 3.00 -13.68 20.19
N VAL A 433 3.38 -14.88 19.73
CA VAL A 433 4.60 -15.56 20.16
C VAL A 433 5.84 -15.05 19.43
N LEU A 434 5.73 -14.72 18.14
CA LEU A 434 6.85 -14.28 17.32
C LEU A 434 7.11 -12.76 17.40
N ARG A 435 6.09 -11.94 17.66
CA ARG A 435 6.20 -10.46 17.77
C ARG A 435 7.24 -10.03 18.80
N PRO A 436 7.31 -10.60 20.02
CA PRO A 436 8.35 -10.25 21.01
C PRO A 436 9.75 -10.76 20.65
N VAL A 437 9.85 -11.79 19.81
CA VAL A 437 11.05 -12.60 19.63
C VAL A 437 11.77 -12.30 18.32
N VAL A 438 11.05 -11.96 17.24
CA VAL A 438 11.63 -11.69 15.91
C VAL A 438 11.01 -10.47 15.22
N GLY A 439 10.09 -9.78 15.88
CA GLY A 439 9.47 -8.57 15.33
C GLY A 439 8.39 -8.86 14.32
N PHE A 440 7.73 -9.98 14.53
CA PHE A 440 6.72 -10.48 13.63
C PHE A 440 5.53 -9.52 13.57
N HIS A 441 5.18 -9.05 12.37
CA HIS A 441 4.00 -8.22 12.11
C HIS A 441 2.78 -9.05 11.67
#